data_AF-A0A357IZ64-F1
#
_entry.id   AF-A0A357IZ64-F1
#
_cell.length_a   1.000
_cell.length_b   1.000
_cell.length_c   1.000
_cell.angle_alpha   90.00
_cell.angle_beta   90.00
_cell.angle_gamma   90.00
#
_symmetry.space_group_name_H-M   'P 1'
#
loop_
_entity.id
_entity.type
_entity.pdbx_description
1 polymer ?
#
loop_
_entity_poly.entity_id
_entity_poly.type
_entity_poly.pdbx_seq_one_letter_code
_entity_poly.pdbx_strand_id
1 'polypeptide(L)'
;MHGGLSLFYQSIATVFAVALPAIFLERLEVQWNLAFILSMSWLIMAVSLGAYSLMWVLIHRIDATRVAALFYLGPPVTMVMAWIAFGDEVEAVDLIGLSLVMLGVILTYMKYPFRRRQTTD
;
A
#
# COMPACT_ATOMS: atom_id res chain seq x y z
N MET A 1 -9.53 -27.69 8.19
CA MET A 1 -9.54 -27.09 9.53
C MET A 1 -8.15 -26.92 10.17
N HIS A 2 -7.02 -27.27 9.51
CA HIS A 2 -5.67 -27.17 10.10
C HIS A 2 -4.98 -25.79 9.97
N GLY A 3 -5.43 -24.92 9.05
CA GLY A 3 -4.79 -23.61 8.83
C GLY A 3 -5.03 -22.54 9.91
N GLY A 4 -6.06 -22.70 10.76
CA GLY A 4 -6.33 -21.75 11.84
C GLY A 4 -5.28 -21.83 12.95
N LEU A 5 -4.81 -23.04 13.27
CA LEU A 5 -3.76 -23.25 14.28
C LEU A 5 -2.42 -22.63 13.84
N SER A 6 -2.03 -22.76 12.57
CA SER A 6 -0.79 -22.14 12.08
C SER A 6 -0.83 -20.62 12.14
N LEU A 7 -1.97 -19.98 11.82
CA LEU A 7 -2.14 -18.52 11.93
C LEU A 7 -2.10 -18.06 13.39
N PHE A 8 -2.67 -18.85 14.30
CA PHE A 8 -2.62 -18.59 15.74
C PHE A 8 -1.18 -18.67 16.28
N TYR A 9 -0.46 -19.74 15.95
CA TYR A 9 0.95 -19.89 16.31
C TYR A 9 1.83 -18.78 15.70
N GLN A 10 1.57 -18.38 14.45
CA GLN A 10 2.27 -17.27 13.79
C GLN A 10 2.02 -15.93 14.49
N SER A 11 0.76 -15.66 14.87
CA SER A 11 0.39 -14.43 15.58
C SER A 11 1.11 -14.34 16.93
N ILE A 12 1.12 -15.43 17.69
CA ILE A 12 1.82 -15.53 18.97
C ILE A 12 3.33 -15.36 18.78
N ALA A 13 3.92 -16.05 17.79
CA ALA A 13 5.34 -15.92 17.49
C ALA A 13 5.73 -14.49 17.12
N THR A 14 4.90 -13.79 16.32
CA THR A 14 5.11 -12.38 15.95
C THR A 14 5.06 -11.47 17.18
N VAL A 15 4.09 -11.69 18.09
CA VAL A 15 3.99 -10.92 19.33
C VAL A 15 5.26 -11.07 20.16
N PHE A 16 5.75 -12.29 20.38
CA PHE A 16 6.99 -12.49 21.13
C PHE A 16 8.21 -11.92 20.41
N ALA A 17 8.31 -12.10 19.09
CA ALA A 17 9.42 -11.61 18.29
C ALA A 17 9.54 -10.09 18.29
N VAL A 18 8.43 -9.36 18.39
CA VAL A 18 8.43 -7.88 18.43
C VAL A 18 8.47 -7.36 19.88
N ALA A 19 7.74 -7.97 20.80
CA ALA A 19 7.65 -7.50 22.19
C ALA A 19 8.94 -7.68 22.98
N LEU A 20 9.67 -8.79 22.77
CA LEU A 20 10.97 -9.01 23.44
C LEU A 20 11.98 -7.90 23.12
N PRO A 21 12.34 -7.63 21.85
CA PRO A 21 13.26 -6.54 21.54
C PRO A 21 12.71 -5.17 21.95
N ALA A 22 11.41 -4.91 21.82
CA ALA A 22 10.83 -3.63 22.24
C ALA A 22 10.99 -3.36 23.75
N ILE A 23 10.78 -4.36 24.60
CA ILE A 23 10.93 -4.22 26.06
C ILE A 23 12.41 -4.13 26.45
N PHE A 24 13.28 -4.91 25.81
CA PHE A 24 14.71 -4.98 26.17
C PHE A 24 15.55 -3.83 25.59
N LEU A 25 15.23 -3.30 24.40
CA LEU A 25 16.01 -2.26 23.71
C LEU A 25 15.44 -0.86 23.90
N GLU A 26 14.12 -0.68 23.78
CA GLU A 26 13.47 0.65 23.76
C GLU A 26 12.84 1.05 25.09
N ARG A 27 12.73 0.11 26.05
CA ARG A 27 12.20 0.36 27.41
C ARG A 27 10.81 1.04 27.42
N LEU A 28 10.08 0.94 26.31
CA LEU A 28 8.76 1.56 26.06
C LEU A 28 8.69 3.06 26.41
N GLU A 29 9.80 3.78 26.36
CA GLU A 29 9.80 5.22 26.63
C GLU A 29 9.30 6.01 25.41
N VAL A 30 8.03 6.37 25.42
CA VAL A 30 7.45 7.26 24.40
C VAL A 30 7.75 8.71 24.78
N GLN A 31 8.58 9.39 23.99
CA GLN A 31 8.75 10.83 24.08
C GLN A 31 7.56 11.54 23.43
N TRP A 32 6.62 11.99 24.26
CA TRP A 32 5.44 12.73 23.83
C TRP A 32 5.82 14.13 23.35
N ASN A 33 6.21 14.24 22.08
CA ASN A 33 6.44 15.50 21.39
C ASN A 33 5.25 15.82 20.48
N LEU A 34 5.01 17.10 20.23
CA LEU A 34 4.03 17.58 19.25
C LEU A 34 4.26 16.94 17.88
N ALA A 35 5.52 16.80 17.45
CA ALA A 35 5.86 16.12 16.18
C ALA A 35 5.39 14.66 16.15
N PHE A 36 5.49 13.94 17.26
CA PHE A 36 5.02 12.56 17.39
C PHE A 36 3.48 12.50 17.31
N ILE A 37 2.79 13.37 18.05
CA ILE A 37 1.33 13.45 18.05
C ILE A 37 0.80 13.79 16.66
N LEU A 38 1.41 14.76 15.96
CA LEU A 38 1.03 15.14 14.60
C LEU A 38 1.26 14.00 13.61
N SER A 39 2.40 13.30 13.71
CA SER A 39 2.70 12.15 12.85
C SER A 39 1.73 10.98 13.07
N MET A 40 1.43 10.64 14.33
CA MET A 40 0.41 9.64 14.68
C MET A 40 -0.97 10.03 14.16
N SER A 41 -1.39 11.29 14.40
CA SER A 41 -2.67 11.80 13.93
C SER A 41 -2.78 11.76 12.41
N TRP A 42 -1.71 12.11 11.69
CA TRP A 42 -1.65 12.01 10.23
C TRP A 42 -1.82 10.56 9.74
N LEU A 43 -1.11 9.60 10.34
CA LEU A 43 -1.22 8.19 9.98
C LEU A 43 -2.62 7.63 10.24
N ILE A 44 -3.26 8.04 11.34
CA ILE A 44 -4.62 7.59 11.67
C ILE A 44 -5.65 8.26 10.74
N MET A 45 -5.62 9.58 10.63
CA MET A 45 -6.66 10.33 9.92
C MET A 45 -6.47 10.30 8.41
N ALA A 46 -5.32 10.73 7.90
CA ALA A 46 -5.09 10.86 6.46
C ALA A 46 -4.79 9.51 5.81
N VAL A 47 -3.85 8.75 6.37
CA VAL A 47 -3.40 7.49 5.76
C VAL A 47 -4.39 6.35 5.98
N SER A 48 -5.03 6.25 7.14
CA SER A 48 -6.06 5.22 7.36
C SER A 48 -7.44 5.70 6.91
N LEU A 49 -8.10 6.58 7.66
CA LEU A 49 -9.48 6.98 7.32
C LEU A 49 -9.59 7.59 5.91
N GLY A 50 -8.65 8.46 5.54
CA GLY A 50 -8.63 9.10 4.22
C GLY A 50 -8.44 8.09 3.08
N ALA A 51 -7.45 7.20 3.18
CA ALA A 51 -7.20 6.21 2.13
C ALA A 51 -8.35 5.18 2.02
N TYR A 52 -8.86 4.67 3.15
CA TYR A 52 -9.98 3.72 3.12
C TYR A 52 -11.26 4.35 2.57
N SER A 53 -11.55 5.61 2.93
CA SER A 53 -12.70 6.35 2.38
C SER A 53 -12.55 6.54 0.87
N LEU A 54 -11.36 6.92 0.40
CA LEU A 54 -11.07 7.08 -1.02
C LEU A 54 -11.20 5.75 -1.77
N MET A 55 -10.68 4.66 -1.21
CA MET A 55 -10.82 3.32 -1.77
C MET A 55 -12.30 2.94 -1.91
N TRP A 56 -13.09 3.15 -0.86
CA TRP A 56 -14.54 2.91 -0.90
C TRP A 56 -15.24 3.72 -1.98
N VAL A 57 -14.89 5.01 -2.14
CA VAL A 57 -15.42 5.86 -3.22
C VAL A 57 -15.02 5.33 -4.59
N LEU A 58 -13.77 4.90 -4.76
CA LEU A 58 -13.26 4.38 -6.03
C LEU A 58 -13.96 3.08 -6.43
N ILE A 59 -14.15 2.14 -5.50
CA ILE A 59 -14.86 0.88 -5.76
C ILE A 59 -16.30 1.12 -6.20
N HIS A 60 -16.97 2.16 -5.69
CA HIS A 60 -18.31 2.53 -6.14
C HIS A 60 -18.36 3.16 -7.54
N ARG A 61 -17.23 3.72 -8.02
CA ARG A 61 -17.16 4.46 -9.30
C ARG A 61 -16.55 3.65 -10.44
N ILE A 62 -15.65 2.70 -10.14
CA ILE A 62 -14.90 1.90 -11.13
C ILE A 62 -14.78 0.44 -10.68
N ASP A 63 -14.60 -0.46 -11.65
CA ASP A 63 -14.43 -1.90 -11.39
C ASP A 63 -13.29 -2.17 -10.39
N ALA A 64 -13.50 -3.13 -9.48
CA ALA A 64 -12.52 -3.49 -8.44
C ALA A 64 -11.11 -3.79 -9.00
N THR A 65 -11.04 -4.38 -10.20
CA THR A 65 -9.77 -4.66 -10.90
C THR A 65 -9.00 -3.38 -11.27
N ARG A 66 -9.69 -2.30 -11.64
CA ARG A 66 -9.04 -1.00 -11.93
C ARG A 66 -8.58 -0.31 -10.65
N VAL A 67 -9.30 -0.47 -9.54
CA VAL A 67 -8.87 0.01 -8.23
C VAL A 67 -7.57 -0.68 -7.81
N ALA A 68 -7.49 -2.00 -7.96
CA ALA A 68 -6.26 -2.76 -7.70
C ALA A 68 -5.09 -2.29 -8.58
N ALA A 69 -5.34 -2.00 -9.86
CA ALA A 69 -4.34 -1.43 -10.78
C ALA A 69 -3.75 -0.11 -10.28
N LEU A 70 -4.56 0.73 -9.63
CA LEU A 70 -4.12 2.02 -9.11
C LEU A 70 -3.14 1.88 -7.93
N PHE A 71 -3.31 0.84 -7.09
CA PHE A 71 -2.37 0.53 -6.02
C PHE A 71 -0.99 0.10 -6.55
N TYR A 72 -0.94 -0.53 -7.73
CA TYR A 72 0.34 -0.83 -8.40
C TYR A 72 1.07 0.42 -8.88
N LEU A 73 0.40 1.57 -8.99
CA LEU A 73 1.04 2.85 -9.29
C LEU A 73 1.67 3.50 -8.04
N GLY A 74 1.53 2.88 -6.87
CA GLY A 74 2.15 3.33 -5.61
C GLY A 74 3.65 3.56 -5.73
N PRO A 75 4.47 2.56 -6.15
CA PRO A 75 5.93 2.71 -6.25
C PRO A 75 6.39 3.86 -7.19
N PRO A 76 5.83 4.01 -8.41
CA PRO A 76 6.06 5.18 -9.25
C PRO A 76 5.79 6.51 -8.57
N VAL A 77 4.63 6.64 -7.91
CA VAL A 77 4.23 7.90 -7.27
C VAL A 77 5.12 8.20 -6.08
N THR A 78 5.49 7.19 -5.29
CA THR A 78 6.41 7.37 -4.16
C THR A 78 7.81 7.76 -4.61
N MET A 79 8.29 7.21 -5.72
CA MET A 79 9.59 7.55 -6.29
C MET A 79 9.63 9.01 -6.77
N VAL A 80 8.60 9.45 -7.50
CA VAL A 80 8.48 10.86 -7.95
C VAL A 80 8.35 11.80 -6.74
N MET A 81 7.59 11.42 -5.72
CA MET A 81 7.49 12.19 -4.48
C MET A 81 8.84 12.28 -3.75
N ALA A 82 9.61 11.19 -3.70
CA ALA A 82 10.93 11.18 -3.06
C ALA A 82 11.90 12.09 -3.81
N TRP A 83 11.92 12.04 -5.14
CA TRP A 83 12.72 12.93 -5.97
C TRP A 83 12.39 14.41 -5.71
N ILE A 84 11.10 14.76 -5.63
CA ILE A 84 10.67 16.15 -5.40
C ILE A 84 10.94 16.59 -3.95
N ALA A 85 10.68 15.73 -2.97
CA ALA A 85 10.74 16.09 -1.55
C ALA A 85 12.17 16.07 -0.98
N PHE A 86 12.99 15.12 -1.42
CA PHE A 86 14.35 14.91 -0.91
C PHE A 86 15.44 15.30 -1.91
N GLY A 87 15.11 15.46 -3.20
CA GLY A 87 16.08 15.83 -4.24
C GLY A 87 17.01 14.70 -4.66
N ASP A 88 16.68 13.44 -4.35
CA ASP A 88 17.55 12.28 -4.63
C ASP A 88 17.85 12.12 -6.12
N GLU A 89 19.10 11.87 -6.49
CA GLU A 89 19.46 11.62 -7.89
C GLU A 89 18.82 10.33 -8.38
N VAL A 90 17.91 10.47 -9.35
CA VAL A 90 17.18 9.34 -9.91
C VAL A 90 18.15 8.50 -10.75
N GLU A 91 18.52 7.32 -10.24
CA GLU A 91 19.41 6.42 -10.97
C GLU A 91 18.71 5.81 -12.20
N ALA A 92 19.51 5.37 -13.17
CA ALA A 92 18.99 4.71 -14.37
C ALA A 92 18.13 3.47 -14.05
N VAL A 93 18.41 2.79 -12.93
CA VAL A 93 17.65 1.62 -12.46
C VAL A 93 16.23 2.02 -12.02
N ASP A 94 16.08 3.16 -11.34
CA ASP A 94 14.78 3.71 -10.94
C ASP A 94 13.93 4.06 -12.16
N LEU A 95 14.55 4.63 -13.19
CA LEU A 95 13.88 4.92 -14.46
C LEU A 95 13.35 3.65 -15.17
N ILE A 96 14.11 2.54 -15.12
CA ILE A 96 13.70 1.26 -15.69
C ILE A 96 12.53 0.68 -14.89
N GLY A 97 12.62 0.68 -13.55
CA GLY A 97 11.54 0.25 -12.66
C GLY A 97 10.27 1.07 -12.87
N LEU A 98 10.39 2.38 -12.97
CA LEU A 98 9.29 3.30 -13.27
C LEU A 98 8.61 2.96 -14.59
N SER A 99 9.42 2.76 -15.64
CA SER A 99 8.94 2.43 -16.99
C SER A 99 8.17 1.10 -16.99
N LEU A 100 8.67 0.08 -16.28
CA LEU A 100 8.04 -1.23 -16.19
C LEU A 100 6.67 -1.16 -15.50
N VAL A 101 6.57 -0.44 -14.39
CA VAL A 101 5.30 -0.28 -13.66
C VAL A 101 4.30 0.55 -14.48
N MET A 102 4.75 1.64 -15.10
CA MET A 102 3.91 2.46 -15.99
C MET A 102 3.33 1.63 -17.15
N LEU A 103 4.14 0.76 -17.78
CA LEU A 103 3.66 -0.16 -18.80
C LEU A 103 2.59 -1.13 -18.26
N GLY A 104 2.82 -1.71 -17.08
CA GLY A 104 1.84 -2.61 -16.44
C GLY A 104 0.49 -1.93 -16.15
N VAL A 105 0.52 -0.68 -15.68
CA VAL A 105 -0.71 0.09 -15.42
C VAL A 105 -1.40 0.48 -16.71
N ILE A 106 -0.67 0.93 -17.74
CA ILE A 106 -1.24 1.24 -19.06
C ILE A 106 -1.95 0.01 -19.65
N LEU A 107 -1.32 -1.17 -19.62
CA LEU A 107 -1.93 -2.43 -20.09
C LEU A 107 -3.23 -2.76 -19.36
N THR A 108 -3.30 -2.48 -18.05
CA THR A 108 -4.51 -2.74 -17.25
C THR A 108 -5.64 -1.76 -17.57
N TYR A 109 -5.31 -0.50 -17.88
CA TYR A 109 -6.28 0.50 -18.33
C TYR A 109 -6.70 0.33 -19.79
N MET A 110 -5.83 -0.27 -20.62
CA MET A 110 -6.05 -0.58 -22.02
C MET A 110 -6.96 -1.82 -22.13
N LYS A 111 -8.23 -1.57 -21.80
CA LYS A 111 -9.45 -2.33 -22.08
C LYS A 111 -9.21 -3.59 -22.94
N TYR A 112 -9.30 -4.78 -22.34
CA TYR A 112 -9.70 -5.98 -23.09
C TYR A 112 -11.17 -5.80 -23.50
N PRO A 113 -11.50 -5.68 -24.80
CA PRO A 113 -12.87 -5.74 -25.25
C PRO A 113 -13.28 -7.22 -25.28
N PHE A 114 -13.43 -7.86 -24.12
CA PHE A 114 -14.06 -9.18 -24.09
C PHE A 114 -15.58 -9.01 -24.20
N ARG A 115 -16.01 -8.66 -25.41
CA ARG A 115 -17.41 -8.70 -25.84
C ARG A 115 -17.85 -10.16 -25.82
N ARG A 116 -18.39 -10.64 -24.70
CA ARG A 116 -19.23 -11.83 -24.70
C ARG A 116 -20.51 -11.49 -25.45
N ARG A 117 -20.57 -11.90 -26.72
CA ARG A 117 -21.85 -12.21 -27.38
C ARG A 117 -22.48 -13.35 -26.56
N GLN A 118 -23.50 -13.02 -25.77
CA GLN A 118 -24.53 -14.00 -25.43
C GLN A 118 -25.61 -13.87 -26.49
N THR A 119 -25.40 -14.60 -27.59
CA THR A 119 -26.47 -15.04 -28.48
C THR A 119 -26.75 -16.47 -28.08
N THR A 120 -27.87 -16.70 -27.41
CA THR A 120 -28.61 -17.95 -27.55
C THR A 120 -30.08 -17.59 -27.50
N ASP A 121 -30.75 -18.00 -28.56
CA ASP A 121 -32.19 -17.95 -28.82
C ASP A 121 -33.05 -18.54 -27.70
#